data_AF-A0A2J0MDM5-F1
#
_entry.id   AF-A0A2J0MDM5-F1
#
_cell.length_a   1.000
_cell.length_b   1.000
_cell.length_c   1.000
_cell.angle_alpha   90.00
_cell.angle_beta   90.00
_cell.angle_gamma   90.00
#
_symmetry.space_group_name_H-M   'P 1'
#
loop_
_entity.id
_entity.type
_entity.pdbx_description
1 polymer ?
#
loop_
_entity_poly.entity_id
_entity_poly.type
_entity_poly.pdbx_seq_one_letter_code
_entity_poly.pdbx_strand_id
1 'polypeptide(L)'
;MTSKLLTIREVASYFNITEKEVIDLAESGDIPAYKVGGVFLRFKKEQLDQIRHKVKPDQSLISIEGTHPERMRDFLYHYDFYILSLIIVFFLLYFIVRL
;
A
#
# COMPACT_ATOMS: atom_id res chain seq x y z
N MET A 1 -14.98 -22.88 -21.99
CA MET A 1 -14.71 -21.54 -21.40
C MET A 1 -13.91 -21.76 -20.13
N THR A 2 -12.64 -21.41 -20.12
CA THR A 2 -11.71 -21.61 -19.00
C THR A 2 -11.93 -20.49 -17.96
N SER A 3 -12.50 -20.83 -16.81
CA SER A 3 -12.70 -19.92 -15.69
C SER A 3 -11.35 -19.56 -15.08
N LYS A 4 -10.77 -18.43 -15.53
CA LYS A 4 -9.48 -17.94 -15.04
C LYS A 4 -9.66 -17.44 -13.60
N LEU A 5 -8.92 -18.05 -12.67
CA LEU A 5 -8.84 -17.59 -11.29
C LEU A 5 -7.83 -16.44 -11.18
N LEU A 6 -8.28 -15.32 -10.62
CA LEU A 6 -7.49 -14.14 -10.33
C LEU A 6 -6.85 -14.24 -8.94
N THR A 7 -5.67 -13.65 -8.80
CA THR A 7 -4.97 -13.42 -7.54
C THR A 7 -5.44 -12.13 -6.87
N ILE A 8 -5.11 -11.96 -5.59
CA ILE A 8 -5.38 -10.73 -4.81
C ILE A 8 -4.89 -9.49 -5.58
N ARG A 9 -3.66 -9.53 -6.11
CA ARG A 9 -3.06 -8.41 -6.86
C ARG A 9 -3.75 -8.07 -8.17
N GLU A 10 -4.18 -9.10 -8.90
CA GLU A 10 -4.97 -8.91 -10.13
C GLU A 10 -6.35 -8.32 -9.81
N VAL A 11 -6.99 -8.74 -8.70
CA VAL A 11 -8.26 -8.16 -8.25
C VAL A 11 -8.09 -6.72 -7.77
N ALA A 12 -7.03 -6.42 -7.03
CA ALA A 12 -6.68 -5.06 -6.61
C ALA A 12 -6.55 -4.13 -7.83
N SER A 13 -5.83 -4.58 -8.86
CA SER A 13 -5.70 -3.85 -10.12
C SER A 13 -7.02 -3.76 -10.90
N TYR A 14 -7.89 -4.75 -10.78
CA TYR A 14 -9.17 -4.80 -11.48
C TYR A 14 -10.21 -3.81 -10.92
N PHE A 15 -10.25 -3.67 -9.60
CA PHE A 15 -11.14 -2.76 -8.88
C PHE A 15 -10.50 -1.40 -8.54
N ASN A 16 -9.20 -1.26 -8.82
CA ASN A 16 -8.40 -0.08 -8.49
C ASN A 16 -8.44 0.27 -6.98
N ILE A 17 -8.27 -0.78 -6.17
CA ILE A 17 -8.25 -0.74 -4.69
C ILE A 17 -6.95 -1.37 -4.18
N THR A 18 -6.67 -1.23 -2.87
CA THR A 18 -5.46 -1.81 -2.27
C THR A 18 -5.58 -3.33 -2.08
N GLU A 19 -4.46 -4.06 -2.02
CA GLU A 19 -4.48 -5.51 -1.76
C GLU A 19 -5.09 -5.84 -0.39
N LYS A 20 -4.89 -4.96 0.61
CA LYS A 20 -5.50 -5.09 1.93
C LYS A 20 -7.02 -5.01 1.85
N GLU A 21 -7.55 -4.03 1.11
CA GLU A 21 -8.98 -3.85 0.92
C GLU A 21 -9.62 -5.04 0.19
N VAL A 22 -8.90 -5.66 -0.76
CA VAL A 22 -9.33 -6.93 -1.39
C VAL A 22 -9.45 -8.06 -0.36
N ILE A 23 -8.51 -8.15 0.58
CA ILE A 23 -8.54 -9.15 1.66
C ILE A 23 -9.70 -8.85 2.60
N ASP A 24 -9.87 -7.61 3.03
CA ASP A 24 -10.95 -7.19 3.91
C ASP A 24 -12.32 -7.48 3.28
N LEU A 25 -12.50 -7.20 1.98
CA LEU A 25 -13.71 -7.51 1.20
C LEU A 25 -13.93 -9.02 1.01
N ALA A 26 -12.87 -9.81 0.99
CA ALA A 26 -12.96 -11.27 0.94
C ALA A 26 -13.35 -11.85 2.30
N GLU A 27 -12.88 -11.25 3.40
CA GLU A 27 -13.21 -11.64 4.77
C GLU A 27 -14.62 -11.20 5.18
N SER A 28 -15.07 -10.03 4.73
CA SER A 28 -16.44 -9.54 4.92
C SER A 28 -17.48 -10.34 4.12
N GLY A 29 -17.04 -11.07 3.09
CA GLY A 29 -17.89 -11.84 2.19
C GLY A 29 -18.53 -11.02 1.07
N ASP A 30 -18.13 -9.75 0.91
CA ASP A 30 -18.58 -8.88 -0.18
C ASP A 30 -18.04 -9.36 -1.54
N ILE A 31 -16.83 -9.92 -1.54
CA ILE A 31 -16.21 -10.54 -2.70
C ILE A 31 -16.07 -12.06 -2.48
N PRO A 32 -16.59 -12.90 -3.40
CA PRO A 32 -16.45 -14.34 -3.29
C PRO A 32 -14.99 -14.76 -3.54
N ALA A 33 -14.35 -15.21 -2.47
CA ALA A 33 -12.97 -15.70 -2.47
C ALA A 33 -12.93 -17.19 -2.15
N TYR A 34 -12.06 -17.92 -2.84
CA TYR A 34 -11.80 -19.34 -2.62
C TYR A 34 -10.42 -19.52 -2.01
N LYS A 35 -10.35 -20.12 -0.82
CA LYS A 35 -9.08 -20.52 -0.22
C LYS A 35 -8.58 -21.80 -0.90
N VAL A 36 -7.44 -21.70 -1.57
CA VAL A 36 -6.73 -22.82 -2.20
C VAL A 36 -5.53 -23.17 -1.33
N GLY A 37 -5.45 -24.44 -0.91
CA GLY A 37 -4.37 -24.92 -0.04
C GLY A 37 -4.35 -24.26 1.35
N GLY A 38 -5.50 -23.76 1.83
CA GLY A 38 -5.65 -23.14 3.16
C GLY A 38 -5.09 -21.72 3.30
N VAL A 39 -4.20 -21.28 2.40
CA VAL A 39 -3.46 -20.02 2.53
C VAL A 39 -3.79 -19.02 1.41
N PHE A 40 -4.01 -19.47 0.17
CA PHE A 40 -4.11 -18.58 -0.98
C PHE A 40 -5.56 -18.23 -1.33
N LEU A 41 -5.89 -16.94 -1.39
CA LEU A 41 -7.18 -16.48 -1.92
C LEU A 41 -7.16 -16.44 -3.45
N ARG A 42 -8.17 -17.04 -4.06
CA ARG A 42 -8.41 -17.05 -5.51
C ARG A 42 -9.82 -16.57 -5.81
N PHE A 43 -9.95 -15.81 -6.88
CA PHE A 43 -11.20 -15.14 -7.25
C PHE A 43 -11.63 -15.55 -8.65
N LYS A 44 -12.91 -15.86 -8.86
CA LYS A 44 -13.43 -16.10 -10.22
C LYS A 44 -13.83 -14.79 -10.85
N LYS A 45 -13.29 -14.50 -12.03
CA LYS A 45 -13.56 -13.25 -12.74
C LYS A 45 -15.07 -13.04 -12.97
N GLU A 46 -15.80 -14.10 -13.30
CA GLU A 46 -17.23 -14.01 -13.60
C GLU A 46 -18.06 -13.54 -12.41
N GLN A 47 -17.62 -13.87 -11.19
CA GLN A 47 -18.31 -13.42 -9.97
C GLN A 47 -17.96 -11.98 -9.62
N LEU A 48 -16.71 -11.57 -9.85
CA LEU A 48 -16.26 -10.18 -9.69
C LEU A 48 -17.05 -9.25 -10.61
N ASP A 49 -17.33 -9.68 -11.84
CA ASP A 49 -18.12 -8.92 -12.81
C ASP A 49 -19.56 -8.68 -12.34
N GLN A 50 -20.18 -9.65 -11.66
CA GLN A 50 -21.54 -9.52 -11.13
C GLN A 50 -21.64 -8.51 -9.98
N ILE A 51 -20.59 -8.40 -9.18
CA ILE A 51 -20.55 -7.51 -8.02
C ILE A 51 -19.85 -6.17 -8.32
N ARG A 52 -19.35 -5.96 -9.55
CA ARG A 52 -18.66 -4.75 -9.98
C ARG A 52 -19.42 -3.46 -9.65
N HIS A 53 -20.75 -3.51 -9.68
CA HIS A 53 -21.60 -2.36 -9.38
C HIS A 53 -21.79 -2.11 -7.87
N LYS A 54 -21.51 -3.11 -7.02
CA LYS A 54 -21.62 -3.00 -5.56
C LYS A 54 -20.31 -2.55 -4.92
N VAL A 55 -19.18 -2.94 -5.49
CA VAL A 55 -17.85 -2.54 -5.02
C VAL A 55 -17.62 -1.10 -5.47
N LYS A 56 -18.07 -0.14 -4.66
CA LYS A 56 -17.59 1.23 -4.75
C LYS A 56 -16.21 1.26 -4.09
N PRO A 57 -15.17 1.80 -4.74
CA PRO A 57 -13.90 2.02 -4.06
C PRO A 57 -14.20 2.89 -2.85
N ASP A 58 -13.91 2.38 -1.66
CA ASP A 58 -14.01 3.21 -0.47
C ASP A 58 -12.83 4.18 -0.52
N GLN A 59 -13.08 5.35 -1.13
CA GLN A 59 -12.07 6.40 -1.27
C GLN A 59 -11.53 6.88 0.10
N SER A 60 -12.21 6.53 1.20
CA SER A 60 -11.69 6.80 2.55
C SER A 60 -10.49 5.92 2.93
N LEU A 61 -10.34 4.72 2.34
CA LEU A 61 -9.19 3.82 2.56
C LEU A 61 -8.03 4.10 1.59
N ILE A 62 -8.33 4.56 0.37
CA ILE A 62 -7.32 5.09 -0.57
C ILE A 62 -6.60 6.32 0.05
N SER A 63 -7.24 7.01 0.99
CA SER A 63 -6.66 8.13 1.74
C SER A 63 -5.63 7.70 2.81
N ILE A 64 -5.46 6.39 3.07
CA ILE A 64 -4.46 5.83 4.01
C ILE A 64 -3.16 5.41 3.30
N GLU A 65 -2.99 5.73 2.01
CA GLU A 65 -1.69 5.61 1.31
C GLU A 65 -1.02 6.99 1.07
N GLY A 66 -1.47 8.07 1.70
CA GLY A 66 -0.77 9.35 1.47
C GLY A 66 -1.36 10.63 2.02
N THR A 67 -2.10 10.62 3.13
CA THR A 67 -2.39 11.88 3.83
C THR A 67 -1.21 12.21 4.75
N HIS A 68 -0.23 12.93 4.20
CA HIS A 68 0.87 13.65 4.87
C HIS A 68 0.46 14.16 6.27
N PRO A 69 1.15 13.78 7.38
CA PRO A 69 2.55 14.13 7.63
C PRO A 69 3.39 13.06 8.38
N GLU A 70 3.03 11.77 8.36
CA GLU A 70 3.79 10.77 9.13
C GLU A 70 5.09 10.32 8.44
N ARG A 71 5.12 10.31 7.09
CA ARG A 71 6.35 10.02 6.32
C ARG A 71 7.49 11.02 6.56
N MET A 72 7.21 12.28 6.89
CA MET A 72 8.27 13.27 7.15
C MET A 72 9.12 12.88 8.36
N ARG A 73 8.54 12.14 9.31
CA ARG A 73 9.25 11.69 10.52
C ARG A 73 10.09 10.45 10.24
N ASP A 74 9.63 9.53 9.41
CA ASP A 74 10.43 8.40 8.93
C ASP A 74 11.61 8.84 8.07
N PHE A 75 11.43 9.86 7.22
CA PHE A 75 12.55 10.49 6.53
C PHE A 75 13.55 11.07 7.53
N LEU A 76 13.12 11.87 8.51
CA LEU A 76 14.03 12.46 9.51
C LEU A 76 14.72 11.42 10.40
N TYR A 77 14.04 10.33 10.77
CA TYR A 77 14.62 9.25 11.57
C TYR A 77 15.62 8.40 10.78
N HIS A 78 15.41 8.24 9.47
CA HIS A 78 16.37 7.56 8.59
C HIS A 78 17.56 8.47 8.20
N TYR A 79 17.37 9.79 8.20
CA TYR A 79 18.42 10.77 7.88
C TYR A 79 19.16 11.34 9.10
N ASP A 80 18.96 10.76 10.28
CA ASP A 80 19.61 11.18 11.53
C ASP A 80 21.15 11.25 11.41
N PHE A 81 21.75 10.26 10.76
CA PHE A 81 23.19 10.20 10.48
C PHE A 81 23.66 11.32 9.53
N TYR A 82 22.89 11.61 8.47
CA TYR A 82 23.24 12.63 7.47
C TYR A 82 23.14 14.05 8.04
N ILE A 83 22.15 14.29 8.90
CA ILE A 83 21.97 15.58 9.58
C ILE A 83 23.15 15.83 10.54
N LEU A 84 23.56 14.82 11.31
CA LEU A 84 24.70 14.93 12.22
C LEU A 84 26.01 15.13 11.46
N SER A 85 26.20 14.43 10.33
CA SER A 85 27.33 14.64 9.42
C SER A 85 27.37 16.06 8.86
N LEU A 86 26.22 16.62 8.46
CA LEU A 86 26.15 17.96 7.89
C LEU A 86 26.53 19.03 8.92
N ILE A 87 26.08 18.88 10.17
CA ILE A 87 26.44 19.78 11.28
C ILE A 87 27.95 19.77 11.51
N ILE A 88 28.57 18.59 11.55
CA ILE A 88 30.02 18.46 11.74
C ILE A 88 30.79 19.13 10.59
N VAL A 89 30.38 18.90 9.34
CA VAL A 89 31.02 19.51 8.16
C VAL A 89 30.93 21.04 8.22
N PHE A 90 29.77 21.59 8.55
CA PHE A 90 29.60 23.04 8.69
C PHE A 90 30.42 23.62 9.84
N PHE A 91 30.49 22.92 10.97
CA PHE A 91 31.33 23.33 12.10
C PHE A 91 32.82 23.38 11.71
N LEU A 92 33.29 22.38 10.97
CA LEU A 92 34.68 22.29 10.50
C LEU A 92 35.00 23.39 9.47
N LEU A 93 34.09 23.63 8.51
CA LEU A 93 34.20 24.72 7.55
C LEU A 93 34.21 26.09 8.24
N TYR A 94 33.34 26.28 9.24
CA TYR A 94 33.31 27.52 10.02
C TYR A 94 34.63 27.76 10.75
N PHE A 95 35.20 26.73 11.36
CA PHE A 95 36.48 26.84 12.05
C PHE A 95 37.62 27.20 11.09
N ILE A 96 37.66 26.60 9.90
CA ILE A 96 38.68 26.91 8.86
C ILE A 96 38.58 28.36 8.38
N VAL A 97 37.37 28.88 8.19
CA VAL A 97 37.16 30.26 7.72
C VAL A 97 37.43 31.30 8.81
N ARG A 98 37.25 30.92 10.08
CA ARG A 98 37.43 31.82 11.23
C ARG A 98 38.85 31.81 11.81
N LEU A 99 39.62 30.74 11.57
CA LEU A 99 41.03 30.61 11.94
C LEU A 99 41.91 31.47 11.03
#